data_AF-A0A815IIS2-F1
#
_entry.id   AF-A0A815IIS2-F1
#
_cell.length_a   1.000
_cell.length_b   1.000
_cell.length_c   1.000
_cell.angle_alpha   90.00
_cell.angle_beta   90.00
_cell.angle_gamma   90.00
#
_symmetry.space_group_name_H-M   'P 1'
#
loop_
_entity.id
_entity.type
_entity.pdbx_description
1 polymer ?
#
loop_
_entity_poly.entity_id
_entity_poly.type
_entity_poly.pdbx_seq_one_letter_code
_entity_poly.pdbx_strand_id
1 'polypeptide(L)'
;MSGLTQKDAWKNLKKLYDTVGINLNLRQLFSDDVNRFQTYSLEFNTPDGIVLFDYSKNLINDEILKELFALCRECHIEDQRTKMFSGELINFTEKRAVLHTALRVPKDGKEVKVDGKNVIPDVHRVLDQMKTFSEAIRSGQWKGYTGKSITDVVNIGIGGSDLGPLMITEALKPYAKGGPRAHFVSNIDGTHISETVSKLSPETTLFIIASKTFTTQETITNAESAKEWFLNAAKDKKNVAQHFVALSTNTQK
;
A
#
# COMPACT_ATOMS: atom_id res chain seq x y z
N MET A 1 -6.06 30.95 13.03
CA MET A 1 -6.68 29.81 13.75
C MET A 1 -7.37 28.92 12.72
N SER A 2 -7.15 27.61 12.82
CA SER A 2 -7.42 26.57 11.82
C SER A 2 -8.87 26.52 11.32
N GLY A 3 -9.05 26.27 10.01
CA GLY A 3 -10.34 26.32 9.32
C GLY A 3 -11.39 25.26 9.72
N LEU A 4 -11.09 24.27 10.56
CA LEU A 4 -12.07 23.27 11.00
C LEU A 4 -12.95 23.78 12.14
N THR A 5 -12.37 24.30 13.22
CA THR A 5 -13.10 24.68 14.44
C THR A 5 -13.98 25.93 14.28
N GLN A 6 -13.78 26.67 13.19
CA GLN A 6 -14.55 27.86 12.85
C GLN A 6 -15.80 27.53 12.02
N LYS A 7 -15.90 26.30 11.50
CA LYS A 7 -17.05 25.82 10.71
C LYS A 7 -18.31 25.75 11.54
N ASP A 8 -19.45 26.06 10.93
CA ASP A 8 -20.71 26.06 11.65
C ASP A 8 -21.16 24.64 11.98
N ALA A 9 -20.95 23.68 11.08
CA ALA A 9 -21.21 22.27 11.38
C ALA A 9 -20.32 21.75 12.52
N TRP A 10 -19.10 22.27 12.69
CA TRP A 10 -18.25 21.91 13.83
C TRP A 10 -18.81 22.44 15.15
N LYS A 11 -19.23 23.71 15.17
CA LYS A 11 -19.86 24.32 16.36
C LYS A 11 -21.15 23.60 16.72
N ASN A 12 -21.96 23.22 15.73
CA ASN A 12 -23.18 22.44 15.92
C ASN A 12 -22.88 21.06 16.51
N LEU A 13 -21.90 20.34 15.95
CA LEU A 13 -21.49 19.04 16.46
C LEU A 13 -20.96 19.14 17.90
N LYS A 14 -20.22 20.20 18.23
CA LYS A 14 -19.77 20.46 19.61
C LYS A 14 -20.94 20.69 20.56
N LYS A 15 -21.91 21.50 20.16
CA LYS A 15 -23.14 21.72 20.95
C LYS A 15 -23.93 20.42 21.13
N LEU A 16 -24.03 19.61 20.07
CA LEU A 16 -24.72 18.32 20.13
C LEU A 16 -23.99 17.34 21.05
N TYR A 17 -22.66 17.35 21.05
CA TYR A 17 -21.86 16.60 22.03
C TYR A 17 -22.17 17.06 23.47
N ASP A 18 -22.18 18.37 23.74
CA ASP A 18 -22.38 18.91 25.09
C ASP A 18 -23.81 18.71 25.63
N THR A 19 -24.79 18.49 24.76
CA THR A 19 -26.21 18.37 25.13
C THR A 19 -26.71 16.92 25.09
N VAL A 20 -26.30 16.15 24.08
CA VAL A 20 -26.75 14.77 23.82
C VAL A 20 -25.61 13.78 23.98
N GLY A 21 -24.47 14.04 23.33
CA GLY A 21 -23.34 13.10 23.23
C GLY A 21 -22.78 12.65 24.58
N ILE A 22 -22.67 13.56 25.55
CA ILE A 22 -22.25 13.31 26.94
C ILE A 22 -23.05 12.18 27.61
N ASN A 23 -24.34 12.05 27.29
CA ASN A 23 -25.24 11.12 27.97
C ASN A 23 -25.47 9.83 27.17
N LEU A 24 -24.85 9.67 25.99
CA LEU A 24 -25.05 8.48 25.19
C LEU A 24 -24.47 7.25 25.89
N ASN A 25 -25.33 6.24 26.04
CA ASN A 25 -24.95 4.93 26.54
C ASN A 25 -25.23 3.88 25.47
N LEU A 26 -24.20 3.12 25.09
CA LEU A 26 -24.36 2.17 24.00
C LEU A 26 -25.41 1.10 24.29
N ARG A 27 -25.50 0.59 25.52
CA ARG A 27 -26.51 -0.42 25.87
C ARG A 27 -27.92 0.14 25.73
N GLN A 28 -28.12 1.37 26.20
CA GLN A 28 -29.41 2.07 26.08
C GLN A 28 -29.78 2.30 24.60
N LEU A 29 -28.82 2.73 23.77
CA LEU A 29 -29.04 2.93 22.34
C LEU A 29 -29.48 1.65 21.63
N PHE A 30 -28.98 0.48 22.03
CA PHE A 30 -29.44 -0.80 21.50
C PHE A 30 -30.77 -1.28 22.10
N SER A 31 -31.08 -0.94 23.36
CA SER A 31 -32.38 -1.27 23.94
C SER A 31 -33.51 -0.43 23.37
N ASP A 32 -33.22 0.82 23.03
CA ASP A 32 -34.20 1.79 22.53
C ASP A 32 -34.48 1.62 21.03
N ASP A 33 -33.52 1.06 20.28
CA ASP A 33 -33.65 0.79 18.86
C ASP A 33 -33.29 -0.67 18.54
N VAL A 34 -34.31 -1.52 18.45
CA VAL A 34 -34.17 -2.94 18.08
C VAL A 34 -33.60 -3.15 16.67
N ASN A 35 -33.66 -2.13 15.81
CA ASN A 35 -33.15 -2.16 14.44
C ASN A 35 -31.79 -1.47 14.30
N ARG A 36 -31.13 -1.10 15.42
CA ARG A 36 -29.89 -0.32 15.40
C ARG A 36 -28.79 -0.95 14.54
N PHE A 37 -28.65 -2.28 14.59
CA PHE A 37 -27.69 -2.96 13.74
C PHE A 37 -27.98 -2.70 12.25
N GLN A 38 -29.23 -2.88 11.82
CA GLN A 38 -29.66 -2.67 10.44
C GLN A 38 -29.53 -1.22 10.01
N THR A 39 -29.87 -0.26 10.88
CA THR A 39 -29.75 1.18 10.61
C THR A 39 -28.30 1.65 10.51
N TYR A 40 -27.41 1.09 11.33
CA TYR A 40 -26.00 1.51 11.45
C TYR A 40 -25.02 0.42 10.99
N SER A 41 -25.38 -0.29 9.93
CA SER A 41 -24.46 -1.16 9.19
C SER A 41 -24.62 -0.97 7.69
N LEU A 42 -23.55 -1.24 6.95
CA LEU A 42 -23.55 -1.27 5.50
C LEU A 42 -23.04 -2.61 5.02
N GLU A 43 -23.76 -3.19 4.06
CA GLU A 43 -23.33 -4.39 3.36
C GLU A 43 -22.82 -4.00 1.97
N PHE A 44 -21.56 -4.33 1.68
CA PHE A 44 -20.96 -4.13 0.38
C PHE A 44 -20.84 -5.48 -0.32
N ASN A 45 -21.67 -5.68 -1.34
CA ASN A 45 -21.56 -6.83 -2.24
C ASN A 45 -20.42 -6.59 -3.23
N THR A 46 -19.35 -7.37 -3.10
CA THR A 46 -18.23 -7.37 -4.05
C THR A 46 -18.28 -8.65 -4.91
N PRO A 47 -17.61 -8.69 -6.07
CA PRO A 47 -17.54 -9.91 -6.88
C PRO A 47 -17.04 -11.15 -6.12
N ASP A 48 -16.22 -10.93 -5.09
CA ASP A 48 -15.54 -11.99 -4.33
C ASP A 48 -16.17 -12.25 -2.95
N GLY A 49 -17.33 -11.65 -2.67
CA GLY A 49 -18.07 -11.86 -1.43
C GLY A 49 -18.55 -10.56 -0.76
N ILE A 50 -19.06 -10.72 0.45
CA ILE A 50 -19.73 -9.65 1.18
C ILE A 50 -18.76 -9.03 2.20
N VAL A 51 -18.68 -7.70 2.22
CA VAL A 51 -18.02 -6.94 3.29
C VAL A 51 -19.09 -6.26 4.13
N LEU A 52 -19.24 -6.68 5.39
CA LEU A 52 -20.11 -6.03 6.36
C LEU A 52 -19.33 -4.96 7.14
N PHE A 53 -19.75 -3.71 7.03
CA PHE A 53 -19.28 -2.61 7.85
C PHE A 53 -20.32 -2.29 8.92
N ASP A 54 -20.21 -2.96 10.07
CA ASP A 54 -21.02 -2.69 11.26
C ASP A 54 -20.40 -1.55 12.08
N TYR A 55 -21.07 -0.39 12.10
CA TYR A 55 -20.69 0.76 12.92
C TYR A 55 -21.73 1.08 14.00
N SER A 56 -22.67 0.16 14.26
CA SER A 56 -23.75 0.31 15.25
C SER A 56 -23.26 0.40 16.69
N LYS A 57 -22.06 -0.14 16.95
CA LYS A 57 -21.41 -0.11 18.28
C LYS A 57 -20.67 1.19 18.59
N ASN A 58 -20.96 2.26 17.85
CA ASN A 58 -20.45 3.60 18.13
C ASN A 58 -21.47 4.45 18.90
N LEU A 59 -20.97 5.44 19.65
CA LEU A 59 -21.78 6.43 20.38
C LEU A 59 -22.31 7.51 19.42
N ILE A 60 -23.21 7.09 18.55
CA ILE A 60 -23.85 7.93 17.53
C ILE A 60 -25.36 7.69 17.50
N ASN A 61 -26.09 8.69 17.06
CA ASN A 61 -27.50 8.60 16.66
C ASN A 61 -27.69 9.35 15.33
N ASP A 62 -28.93 9.43 14.84
CA ASP A 62 -29.24 10.05 13.55
C ASP A 62 -28.88 11.54 13.52
N GLU A 63 -29.09 12.25 14.63
CA GLU A 63 -28.73 13.66 14.76
C GLU A 63 -27.21 13.87 14.63
N ILE A 64 -26.42 13.02 15.30
CA ILE A 64 -24.96 13.08 15.24
C ILE A 64 -24.46 12.73 13.84
N LEU A 65 -24.98 11.69 13.20
CA LEU A 65 -24.60 11.34 11.82
C LEU A 65 -24.94 12.47 10.84
N LYS A 66 -26.11 13.09 10.98
CA LYS A 66 -26.51 14.23 10.15
C LYS A 66 -25.51 15.37 10.24
N GLU A 67 -25.10 15.75 11.45
CA GLU A 67 -24.11 16.82 11.67
C GLU A 67 -22.70 16.42 11.22
N LEU A 68 -22.28 15.16 11.39
CA LEU A 68 -21.03 14.65 10.84
C LEU A 68 -21.00 14.75 9.31
N PHE A 69 -22.07 14.38 8.63
CA PHE A 69 -22.16 14.55 7.18
C PHE A 69 -22.25 16.01 6.76
N ALA A 70 -22.90 16.88 7.54
CA ALA A 70 -22.89 18.31 7.29
C ALA A 70 -21.46 18.88 7.36
N LEU A 71 -20.68 18.45 8.35
CA LEU A 71 -19.27 18.82 8.47
C LEU A 71 -18.44 18.30 7.30
N CYS A 72 -18.64 17.06 6.84
CA CYS A 72 -17.96 16.54 5.65
C CYS A 72 -18.25 17.39 4.40
N ARG A 73 -19.50 17.83 4.22
CA ARG A 73 -19.89 18.73 3.11
C ARG A 73 -19.25 20.11 3.25
N GLU A 74 -19.27 20.71 4.44
CA GLU A 74 -18.63 22.01 4.69
C GLU A 74 -17.10 21.95 4.58
N CYS A 75 -16.51 20.77 4.77
CA CYS A 75 -15.09 20.49 4.50
C CYS A 75 -14.79 20.14 3.04
N HIS A 76 -15.79 20.16 2.15
CA HIS A 76 -15.64 19.88 0.72
C HIS A 76 -14.99 18.50 0.41
N ILE A 77 -15.28 17.48 1.24
CA ILE A 77 -14.66 16.14 1.08
C ILE A 77 -14.96 15.53 -0.29
N GLU A 78 -16.15 15.75 -0.84
CA GLU A 78 -16.55 15.22 -2.15
C GLU A 78 -15.79 15.89 -3.31
N ASP A 79 -15.53 17.19 -3.19
CA ASP A 79 -14.69 17.92 -4.14
C ASP A 79 -13.26 17.42 -4.06
N GLN A 80 -12.69 17.29 -2.85
CA GLN A 80 -11.33 16.76 -2.66
C GLN A 80 -11.18 15.33 -3.17
N ARG A 81 -12.20 14.47 -2.96
CA ARG A 81 -12.28 13.15 -3.58
C ARG A 81 -12.22 13.26 -5.11
N THR A 82 -13.04 14.12 -5.71
CA THR A 82 -13.07 14.30 -7.17
C THR A 82 -11.71 14.75 -7.70
N LYS A 83 -11.06 15.71 -7.04
CA LYS A 83 -9.72 16.21 -7.36
C LYS A 83 -8.65 15.11 -7.29
N MET A 84 -8.71 14.26 -6.26
CA MET A 84 -7.80 13.12 -6.14
C MET A 84 -7.96 12.17 -7.32
N PHE A 85 -9.19 11.77 -7.63
CA PHE A 85 -9.47 10.80 -8.70
C PHE A 85 -9.25 11.36 -10.12
N SER A 86 -9.31 12.69 -10.31
CA SER A 86 -9.06 13.34 -11.59
C SER A 86 -7.57 13.56 -11.90
N GLY A 87 -6.69 13.42 -10.89
CA GLY A 87 -5.25 13.65 -11.05
C GLY A 87 -4.81 15.10 -10.79
N GLU A 88 -5.65 15.92 -10.14
CA GLU A 88 -5.23 17.25 -9.69
C GLU A 88 -4.10 17.17 -8.66
N LEU A 89 -3.30 18.25 -8.59
CA LEU A 89 -2.13 18.35 -7.72
C LEU A 89 -2.49 18.63 -6.26
N ILE A 90 -3.27 17.74 -5.64
CA ILE A 90 -3.76 17.90 -4.27
C ILE A 90 -2.66 17.74 -3.21
N ASN A 91 -1.52 17.12 -3.54
CA ASN A 91 -0.31 17.23 -2.74
C ASN A 91 0.36 18.55 -3.09
N PHE A 92 -0.15 19.63 -2.52
CA PHE A 92 0.20 21.01 -2.87
C PHE A 92 1.61 21.43 -2.41
N THR A 93 2.17 20.81 -1.37
CA THR A 93 3.53 21.12 -0.89
C THR A 93 4.59 20.61 -1.87
N GLU A 94 4.38 19.43 -2.45
CA GLU A 94 5.27 18.85 -3.46
C GLU A 94 4.83 19.12 -4.89
N LYS A 95 3.66 19.76 -5.09
CA LYS A 95 3.01 19.99 -6.40
C LYS A 95 2.83 18.70 -7.19
N ARG A 96 2.24 17.68 -6.56
CA ARG A 96 2.05 16.34 -7.15
C ARG A 96 0.60 15.87 -7.12
N ALA A 97 0.23 15.10 -8.15
CA ALA A 97 -0.98 14.31 -8.15
C ALA A 97 -0.88 13.15 -7.13
N VAL A 98 -2.02 12.67 -6.62
CA VAL A 98 -2.10 11.55 -5.67
C VAL A 98 -2.98 10.45 -6.27
N LEU A 99 -2.35 9.49 -6.96
CA LEU A 99 -3.05 8.56 -7.86
C LEU A 99 -2.75 7.07 -7.58
N HIS A 100 -2.72 6.67 -6.31
CA HIS A 100 -2.69 5.25 -5.95
C HIS A 100 -3.94 4.49 -6.48
N THR A 101 -5.05 5.20 -6.70
CA THR A 101 -6.27 4.69 -7.34
C THR A 101 -6.02 4.27 -8.80
N ALA A 102 -5.26 5.06 -9.57
CA ALA A 102 -4.95 4.77 -10.98
C ALA A 102 -4.17 3.45 -11.16
N LEU A 103 -3.40 3.03 -10.15
CA LEU A 103 -2.64 1.77 -10.16
C LEU A 103 -3.53 0.51 -10.19
N ARG A 104 -4.84 0.66 -9.90
CA ARG A 104 -5.81 -0.45 -9.81
C ARG A 104 -6.97 -0.30 -10.78
N VAL A 105 -6.91 0.66 -11.70
CA VAL A 105 -7.94 0.85 -12.73
C VAL A 105 -7.79 -0.26 -13.79
N PRO A 106 -8.89 -0.94 -14.17
CA PRO A 106 -8.87 -1.91 -15.27
C PRO A 106 -8.29 -1.34 -16.57
N LYS A 107 -7.78 -2.20 -17.46
CA LYS A 107 -7.10 -1.75 -18.70
C LYS A 107 -8.04 -0.98 -19.63
N ASP A 108 -9.32 -1.32 -19.60
CA ASP A 108 -10.45 -0.71 -20.30
C ASP A 108 -11.21 0.31 -19.43
N GLY A 109 -10.68 0.65 -18.25
CA GLY A 109 -11.27 1.60 -17.33
C GLY A 109 -11.16 3.05 -17.78
N LYS A 110 -11.71 3.95 -16.96
CA LYS A 110 -11.73 5.39 -17.23
C LYS A 110 -10.33 5.98 -17.32
N GLU A 111 -10.12 6.90 -18.26
CA GLU A 111 -8.88 7.67 -18.34
C GLU A 111 -8.61 8.47 -17.06
N VAL A 112 -7.35 8.51 -16.65
CA VAL A 112 -6.86 9.36 -15.57
C VAL A 112 -5.68 10.15 -16.10
N LYS A 113 -5.74 11.49 -16.02
CA LYS A 113 -4.75 12.36 -16.66
C LYS A 113 -3.91 13.10 -15.62
N VAL A 114 -2.61 13.18 -15.86
CA VAL A 114 -1.69 14.09 -15.17
C VAL A 114 -0.99 14.91 -16.25
N ASP A 115 -1.02 16.23 -16.12
CA ASP A 115 -0.47 17.16 -17.12
C ASP A 115 -0.97 16.87 -18.55
N GLY A 116 -2.25 16.54 -18.67
CA GLY A 116 -2.91 16.23 -19.96
C GLY A 116 -2.65 14.83 -20.52
N LYS A 117 -1.72 14.06 -19.94
CA LYS A 117 -1.37 12.70 -20.39
C LYS A 117 -2.13 11.63 -19.61
N ASN A 118 -2.78 10.70 -20.31
CA ASN A 118 -3.40 9.52 -19.68
C ASN A 118 -2.31 8.59 -19.13
N VAL A 119 -2.38 8.28 -17.83
CA VAL A 119 -1.36 7.45 -17.14
C VAL A 119 -1.68 5.95 -17.16
N ILE A 120 -2.90 5.56 -17.50
CA ILE A 120 -3.35 4.15 -17.46
C ILE A 120 -2.50 3.24 -18.37
N PRO A 121 -2.12 3.62 -19.61
CA PRO A 121 -1.26 2.78 -20.45
C PRO A 121 0.11 2.50 -19.83
N ASP A 122 0.72 3.49 -19.17
CA ASP A 122 2.02 3.34 -18.52
C ASP A 122 1.94 2.41 -17.28
N VAL A 123 0.84 2.49 -16.53
CA VAL A 123 0.55 1.56 -15.41
C VAL A 123 0.48 0.13 -15.92
N HIS A 124 -0.34 -0.14 -16.94
CA HIS A 124 -0.53 -1.50 -17.47
C HIS A 124 0.72 -2.05 -18.14
N ARG A 125 1.55 -1.20 -18.78
CA ARG A 125 2.86 -1.61 -19.28
C ARG A 125 3.75 -2.16 -18.16
N VAL A 126 3.76 -1.53 -16.99
CA VAL A 126 4.55 -2.01 -15.83
C VAL A 126 3.91 -3.26 -15.21
N LEU A 127 2.58 -3.34 -15.13
CA LEU A 127 1.90 -4.57 -14.68
C LEU A 127 2.20 -5.77 -15.61
N ASP A 128 2.22 -5.56 -16.92
CA ASP A 128 2.57 -6.59 -17.91
C ASP A 128 4.05 -7.03 -17.76
N GLN A 129 4.95 -6.09 -17.46
CA GLN A 129 6.35 -6.40 -17.12
C GLN A 129 6.46 -7.21 -15.82
N MET A 130 5.72 -6.82 -14.77
CA MET A 130 5.69 -7.54 -13.50
C MET A 130 5.14 -8.96 -13.67
N LYS A 131 4.10 -9.14 -14.49
CA LYS A 131 3.54 -10.45 -14.83
C LYS A 131 4.60 -11.33 -15.50
N THR A 132 5.20 -10.83 -16.57
CA THR A 132 6.25 -11.57 -17.32
C THR A 132 7.41 -11.99 -16.41
N PHE A 133 7.90 -11.06 -15.58
CA PHE A 133 9.00 -11.34 -14.66
C PHE A 133 8.62 -12.36 -13.57
N SER A 134 7.46 -12.17 -12.93
CA SER A 134 7.00 -13.08 -11.88
C SER A 134 6.70 -14.49 -12.40
N GLU A 135 6.16 -14.63 -13.62
CA GLU A 135 5.96 -15.92 -14.28
C GLU A 135 7.28 -16.62 -14.59
N ALA A 136 8.29 -15.89 -15.08
CA ALA A 136 9.63 -16.43 -15.34
C ALA A 136 10.30 -16.96 -14.05
N ILE A 137 10.16 -16.24 -12.94
CA ILE A 137 10.68 -16.66 -11.63
C ILE A 137 9.91 -17.89 -11.12
N ARG A 138 8.58 -17.84 -11.09
CA ARG A 138 7.73 -18.90 -10.51
C ARG A 138 7.78 -20.20 -11.32
N SER A 139 7.89 -20.13 -12.64
CA SER A 139 8.08 -21.30 -13.50
C SER A 139 9.49 -21.89 -13.42
N GLY A 140 10.44 -21.18 -12.80
CA GLY A 140 11.83 -21.55 -12.75
C GLY A 140 12.58 -21.36 -14.08
N GLN A 141 12.00 -20.67 -15.07
CA GLN A 141 12.68 -20.29 -16.31
C GLN A 141 13.80 -19.29 -16.06
N TRP A 142 13.59 -18.34 -15.15
CA TRP A 142 14.65 -17.45 -14.68
C TRP A 142 15.66 -18.25 -13.86
N LYS A 143 16.92 -18.19 -14.29
CA LYS A 143 18.02 -18.91 -13.66
C LYS A 143 18.95 -17.95 -12.94
N GLY A 144 19.45 -18.38 -11.79
CA GLY A 144 20.61 -17.78 -11.16
C GLY A 144 21.90 -18.10 -11.91
N TYR A 145 23.02 -17.57 -11.41
CA TYR A 145 24.31 -17.59 -12.11
C TYR A 145 24.93 -18.98 -12.32
N THR A 146 24.44 -19.99 -11.60
CA THR A 146 24.83 -21.39 -11.78
C THR A 146 23.81 -22.22 -12.57
N GLY A 147 22.77 -21.58 -13.12
CA GLY A 147 21.70 -22.26 -13.86
C GLY A 147 20.57 -22.82 -12.98
N LYS A 148 20.65 -22.67 -11.65
CA LYS A 148 19.59 -23.09 -10.72
C LYS A 148 18.40 -22.13 -10.76
N SER A 149 17.21 -22.64 -10.48
CA SER A 149 16.00 -21.82 -10.34
C SER A 149 16.00 -21.05 -9.03
N ILE A 150 15.38 -19.87 -9.02
CA ILE A 150 15.25 -19.03 -7.81
C ILE A 150 14.29 -19.70 -6.81
N THR A 151 14.71 -19.80 -5.55
CA THR A 151 13.91 -20.36 -4.45
C THR A 151 13.57 -19.33 -3.39
N ASP A 152 14.32 -18.23 -3.34
CA ASP A 152 14.21 -17.18 -2.33
C ASP A 152 14.20 -15.81 -3.00
N VAL A 153 13.29 -14.95 -2.55
CA VAL A 153 13.21 -13.55 -2.97
C VAL A 153 13.34 -12.68 -1.73
N VAL A 154 14.31 -11.77 -1.73
CA VAL A 154 14.56 -10.84 -0.62
C VAL A 154 14.21 -9.43 -1.07
N ASN A 155 13.15 -8.85 -0.49
CA ASN A 155 12.83 -7.44 -0.67
C ASN A 155 13.66 -6.60 0.28
N ILE A 156 14.46 -5.66 -0.26
CA ILE A 156 15.23 -4.69 0.51
C ILE A 156 14.60 -3.32 0.31
N GLY A 157 14.02 -2.76 1.36
CA GLY A 157 13.32 -1.47 1.32
C GLY A 157 12.89 -1.06 2.73
N ILE A 158 12.57 0.22 2.95
CA ILE A 158 12.11 0.70 4.26
C ILE A 158 10.79 1.48 4.12
N GLY A 159 9.99 1.49 5.21
CA GLY A 159 8.73 2.22 5.28
C GLY A 159 7.71 1.72 4.26
N GLY A 160 7.27 2.60 3.35
CA GLY A 160 6.30 2.26 2.30
C GLY A 160 6.79 1.20 1.31
N SER A 161 8.11 1.02 1.16
CA SER A 161 8.73 -0.02 0.32
C SER A 161 8.83 -1.39 1.00
N ASP A 162 8.38 -1.53 2.24
CA ASP A 162 8.53 -2.74 3.06
C ASP A 162 7.20 -3.21 3.65
N LEU A 163 6.54 -2.35 4.43
CA LEU A 163 5.37 -2.72 5.24
C LEU A 163 4.21 -3.27 4.42
N GLY A 164 3.94 -2.69 3.24
CA GLY A 164 2.87 -3.14 2.34
C GLY A 164 3.13 -4.55 1.81
N PRO A 165 4.25 -4.80 1.10
CA PRO A 165 4.66 -6.13 0.66
C PRO A 165 4.71 -7.18 1.80
N LEU A 166 5.30 -6.85 2.95
CA LEU A 166 5.36 -7.75 4.11
C LEU A 166 3.96 -8.13 4.60
N MET A 167 3.11 -7.13 4.86
CA MET A 167 1.75 -7.37 5.37
C MET A 167 0.91 -8.23 4.42
N ILE A 168 0.95 -7.94 3.11
CA ILE A 168 0.14 -8.67 2.13
C ILE A 168 0.64 -10.10 1.93
N THR A 169 1.94 -10.33 1.91
CA THR A 169 2.48 -11.69 1.76
C THR A 169 2.20 -12.58 2.97
N GLU A 170 2.20 -12.02 4.18
CA GLU A 170 1.77 -12.76 5.38
C GLU A 170 0.25 -13.01 5.40
N ALA A 171 -0.58 -12.01 5.05
CA ALA A 171 -2.03 -12.17 5.01
C ALA A 171 -2.48 -13.18 3.93
N LEU A 172 -1.79 -13.24 2.79
CA LEU A 172 -2.10 -14.11 1.66
C LEU A 172 -1.21 -15.37 1.59
N LYS A 173 -0.54 -15.74 2.69
CA LYS A 173 0.33 -16.92 2.77
C LYS A 173 -0.30 -18.22 2.26
N PRO A 174 -1.60 -18.50 2.45
CA PRO A 174 -2.25 -19.68 1.85
C PRO A 174 -2.21 -19.72 0.31
N TYR A 175 -2.11 -18.57 -0.35
CA TYR A 175 -2.06 -18.44 -1.81
C TYR A 175 -0.62 -18.53 -2.38
N ALA A 176 0.39 -18.68 -1.53
CA ALA A 176 1.80 -18.64 -1.94
C ALA A 176 2.31 -19.96 -2.57
N LYS A 177 1.50 -21.03 -2.63
CA LYS A 177 1.93 -22.34 -3.12
C LYS A 177 2.56 -22.26 -4.52
N GLY A 178 3.69 -22.94 -4.68
CA GLY A 178 4.48 -22.93 -5.92
C GLY A 178 5.26 -21.63 -6.17
N GLY A 179 5.27 -20.69 -5.23
CA GLY A 179 6.13 -19.50 -5.27
C GLY A 179 7.44 -19.68 -4.51
N PRO A 180 8.42 -18.79 -4.75
CA PRO A 180 9.63 -18.70 -3.92
C PRO A 180 9.29 -18.22 -2.51
N ARG A 181 10.17 -18.48 -1.54
CA ARG A 181 10.07 -17.91 -0.20
C ARG A 181 10.36 -16.41 -0.26
N ALA A 182 9.52 -15.60 0.38
CA ALA A 182 9.70 -14.17 0.47
C ALA A 182 10.37 -13.80 1.81
N HIS A 183 11.38 -12.94 1.76
CA HIS A 183 12.09 -12.37 2.89
C HIS A 183 12.09 -10.85 2.78
N PHE A 184 12.15 -10.15 3.92
CA PHE A 184 12.05 -8.69 3.98
C PHE A 184 13.19 -8.15 4.83
N VAL A 185 13.95 -7.19 4.29
CA VAL A 185 15.05 -6.52 4.97
C VAL A 185 14.83 -5.02 4.87
N SER A 186 14.67 -4.37 6.03
CA SER A 186 14.31 -2.96 6.11
C SER A 186 15.15 -2.15 7.05
N ASN A 187 15.30 -2.63 8.29
CA ASN A 187 16.16 -2.00 9.29
C ASN A 187 17.62 -1.87 8.81
N ILE A 188 18.27 -0.76 9.16
CA ILE A 188 19.69 -0.48 8.88
C ILE A 188 20.63 -1.20 9.86
N ASP A 189 20.11 -1.69 10.98
CA ASP A 189 20.83 -2.62 11.85
C ASP A 189 21.29 -3.84 11.03
N GLY A 190 22.61 -4.01 10.92
CA GLY A 190 23.25 -5.07 10.13
C GLY A 190 22.83 -6.48 10.52
N THR A 191 22.28 -6.66 11.73
CA THR A 191 21.66 -7.92 12.15
C THR A 191 20.60 -8.38 11.17
N HIS A 192 19.78 -7.45 10.66
CA HIS A 192 18.63 -7.81 9.83
C HIS A 192 19.04 -8.46 8.50
N ILE A 193 20.00 -7.84 7.78
CA ILE A 193 20.52 -8.41 6.54
C ILE A 193 21.36 -9.66 6.83
N SER A 194 22.22 -9.63 7.85
CA SER A 194 23.11 -10.75 8.21
C SER A 194 22.33 -12.03 8.54
N GLU A 195 21.32 -11.93 9.41
CA GLU A 195 20.47 -13.05 9.80
C GLU A 195 19.57 -13.56 8.68
N THR A 196 19.23 -12.70 7.73
CA THR A 196 18.47 -13.08 6.55
C THR A 196 19.36 -13.90 5.64
N VAL A 197 20.50 -13.36 5.19
CA VAL A 197 21.35 -14.01 4.18
C VAL A 197 22.11 -15.23 4.71
N SER A 198 22.31 -15.37 6.04
CA SER A 198 22.96 -16.54 6.64
C SER A 198 22.23 -17.86 6.37
N LYS A 199 20.94 -17.79 6.02
CA LYS A 199 20.07 -18.93 5.74
C LYS A 199 19.84 -19.16 4.23
N LEU A 200 20.46 -18.34 3.38
CA LEU A 200 20.18 -18.29 1.94
C LEU A 200 21.38 -18.77 1.10
N SER A 201 21.11 -19.17 -0.14
CA SER A 201 22.15 -19.50 -1.12
C SER A 201 22.30 -18.38 -2.15
N PRO A 202 23.51 -17.89 -2.43
CA PRO A 202 23.76 -16.92 -3.50
C PRO A 202 23.33 -17.42 -4.88
N GLU A 203 23.26 -18.74 -5.10
CA GLU A 203 22.90 -19.34 -6.39
C GLU A 203 21.40 -19.28 -6.69
N THR A 204 20.55 -19.16 -5.66
CA THR A 204 19.09 -19.31 -5.79
C THR A 204 18.30 -18.17 -5.15
N THR A 205 18.98 -17.07 -4.77
CA THR A 205 18.36 -15.91 -4.13
C THR A 205 18.28 -14.73 -5.09
N LEU A 206 17.09 -14.16 -5.27
CA LEU A 206 16.86 -12.90 -5.99
C LEU A 206 16.64 -11.76 -4.98
N PHE A 207 17.30 -10.63 -5.17
CA PHE A 207 17.10 -9.41 -4.41
C PHE A 207 16.27 -8.40 -5.20
N ILE A 208 15.24 -7.86 -4.57
CA ILE A 208 14.43 -6.75 -5.07
C ILE A 208 14.76 -5.52 -4.25
N ILE A 209 15.40 -4.52 -4.87
CA ILE A 209 15.77 -3.26 -4.21
C ILE A 209 14.64 -2.24 -4.42
N ALA A 210 13.87 -2.01 -3.37
CA ALA A 210 12.67 -1.19 -3.41
C ALA A 210 12.90 0.20 -2.78
N SER A 211 13.21 1.19 -3.63
CA SER A 211 13.38 2.59 -3.20
C SER A 211 12.93 3.54 -4.30
N LYS A 212 11.92 4.37 -4.01
CA LYS A 212 11.41 5.36 -4.97
C LYS A 212 12.50 6.28 -5.50
N THR A 213 13.37 6.78 -4.61
CA THR A 213 14.46 7.72 -4.97
C THR A 213 15.75 7.00 -5.36
N PHE A 214 15.90 5.72 -4.98
CA PHE A 214 17.14 4.95 -5.08
C PHE A 214 18.33 5.60 -4.37
N THR A 215 18.04 6.37 -3.32
CA THR A 215 19.03 7.07 -2.49
C THR A 215 18.75 6.95 -0.99
N THR A 216 17.71 6.20 -0.61
CA THR A 216 17.38 5.96 0.80
C THR A 216 18.53 5.25 1.46
N GLN A 217 19.15 5.87 2.46
CA GLN A 217 20.40 5.40 3.06
C GLN A 217 20.28 3.95 3.53
N GLU A 218 19.22 3.64 4.28
CA GLU A 218 19.01 2.30 4.85
C GLU A 218 18.87 1.23 3.77
N THR A 219 18.13 1.54 2.71
CA THR A 219 17.90 0.62 1.58
C THR A 219 19.17 0.41 0.76
N ILE A 220 19.90 1.48 0.44
CA ILE A 220 21.12 1.38 -0.39
C ILE A 220 22.24 0.70 0.38
N THR A 221 22.44 1.01 1.66
CA THR A 221 23.43 0.32 2.49
C THR A 221 23.13 -1.19 2.56
N ASN A 222 21.89 -1.59 2.83
CA ASN A 222 21.52 -3.01 2.83
C ASN A 222 21.67 -3.66 1.44
N ALA A 223 21.34 -2.94 0.36
CA ALA A 223 21.52 -3.43 -1.01
C ALA A 223 23.00 -3.63 -1.35
N GLU A 224 23.88 -2.74 -0.91
CA GLU A 224 25.32 -2.87 -1.07
C GLU A 224 25.88 -4.04 -0.27
N SER A 225 25.45 -4.24 0.98
CA SER A 225 25.81 -5.41 1.79
C SER A 225 25.35 -6.72 1.14
N ALA A 226 24.12 -6.77 0.61
CA ALA A 226 23.62 -7.94 -0.12
C ALA A 226 24.41 -8.21 -1.40
N LYS A 227 24.78 -7.15 -2.15
CA LYS A 227 25.60 -7.25 -3.36
C LYS A 227 27.01 -7.74 -3.05
N GLU A 228 27.61 -7.27 -1.96
CA GLU A 228 28.92 -7.74 -1.49
C GLU A 228 28.86 -9.22 -1.09
N TRP A 229 27.87 -9.61 -0.28
CA TRP A 229 27.61 -11.00 0.08
C TRP A 229 27.47 -11.90 -1.15
N PHE A 230 26.71 -11.46 -2.16
CA PHE A 230 26.53 -12.19 -3.40
C PHE A 230 27.84 -12.32 -4.19
N LEU A 231 28.57 -11.22 -4.38
CA LEU A 231 29.83 -11.21 -5.14
C LEU A 231 30.95 -11.99 -4.47
N ASN A 232 30.92 -12.11 -3.14
CA ASN A 232 31.84 -12.98 -2.40
C ASN A 232 31.71 -14.45 -2.82
N ALA A 233 30.54 -14.89 -3.27
CA ALA A 233 30.32 -16.23 -3.82
C ALA A 233 30.41 -16.28 -5.36
N ALA A 234 29.73 -15.36 -6.05
CA ALA A 234 29.60 -15.40 -7.51
C ALA A 234 30.87 -14.94 -8.26
N LYS A 235 31.75 -14.17 -7.60
CA LYS A 235 33.04 -13.62 -8.07
C LYS A 235 33.04 -12.76 -9.33
N ASP A 236 31.98 -12.79 -10.16
CA ASP A 236 31.82 -11.99 -11.37
C ASP A 236 30.65 -11.00 -11.22
N LYS A 237 30.94 -9.71 -11.46
CA LYS A 237 29.95 -8.63 -11.43
C LYS A 237 28.86 -8.77 -12.48
N LYS A 238 29.11 -9.47 -13.59
CA LYS A 238 28.10 -9.73 -14.63
C LYS A 238 26.90 -10.53 -14.10
N ASN A 239 27.12 -11.34 -13.07
CA ASN A 239 26.09 -12.18 -12.47
C ASN A 239 25.07 -11.38 -11.64
N VAL A 240 25.36 -10.12 -11.30
CA VAL A 240 24.43 -9.24 -10.55
C VAL A 240 23.10 -9.08 -11.29
N ALA A 241 23.12 -8.98 -12.62
CA ALA A 241 21.91 -8.78 -13.43
C ALA A 241 20.89 -9.93 -13.33
N GLN A 242 21.32 -11.12 -12.91
CA GLN A 242 20.44 -12.28 -12.72
C GLN A 242 19.85 -12.36 -11.30
N HIS A 243 20.41 -11.60 -10.35
CA HIS A 243 20.10 -11.70 -8.93
C HIS A 243 19.62 -10.38 -8.30
N PHE A 244 19.64 -9.26 -9.01
CA PHE A 244 19.22 -7.96 -8.49
C PHE A 244 18.29 -7.26 -9.48
N VAL A 245 17.14 -6.84 -8.99
CA VAL A 245 16.19 -5.98 -9.71
C VAL A 245 15.81 -4.78 -8.86
N ALA A 246 15.36 -3.69 -9.49
CA ALA A 246 15.03 -2.45 -8.81
C ALA A 246 13.55 -2.07 -9.00
N LEU A 247 12.92 -1.58 -7.93
CA LEU A 247 11.62 -0.91 -7.95
C LEU A 247 11.85 0.58 -7.60
N SER A 248 11.95 1.41 -8.63
CA SER A 248 12.39 2.81 -8.49
C SER A 248 11.73 3.70 -9.53
N THR A 249 11.70 5.01 -9.26
CA THR A 249 11.36 6.05 -10.24
C THR A 249 12.59 6.79 -10.78
N ASN A 250 13.77 6.47 -10.24
CA ASN A 250 15.05 7.05 -10.63
C ASN A 250 15.78 6.08 -11.56
N THR A 251 15.84 6.40 -12.86
CA THR A 251 16.46 5.54 -13.88
C THR A 251 17.96 5.78 -14.06
N GLN A 252 18.51 6.86 -13.51
CA GLN A 252 19.91 7.25 -13.71
C GLN A 252 20.87 6.61 -12.69
N LYS A 253 20.35 6.12 -11.57
CA LYS A 253 21.10 5.46 -10.49
C LYS A 253 20.74 3.98 -10.43
#